data_AF-A0A1A9D4T9-F1
#
_entry.id   AF-A0A1A9D4T9-F1
#
_cell.length_a   1.000
_cell.length_b   1.000
_cell.length_c   1.000
_cell.angle_alpha   90.00
_cell.angle_beta   90.00
_cell.angle_gamma   90.00
#
_symmetry.space_group_name_H-M   'P 1'
#
loop_
_entity.id
_entity.type
_entity.pdbx_description
1 polymer ?
#
loop_
_entity_poly.entity_id
_entity_poly.type
_entity_poly.pdbx_seq_one_letter_code
_entity_poly.pdbx_strand_id
1 'polypeptide(L)'
;MGLVSGVVQLRPEDAMFDAMLRGWRAQQRSRGLKDETIDLRERLIRRFLEFVHEYPWQWTPAHLDEWSATLTSEKHLAPSTIRSYQGTIRLFTDLLVDARYGWGPACEEAFGTFPVAVCYEWSTFPRLQDYEGDPEARPFTREELQRFLDYADDQVARSVKSKRKGALAAVHAARPTCSAPCSWRTSTWATGASP
;
A
#
# COMPACT_ATOMS: atom_id res chain seq x y z
N MET A 1 -7.37 41.91 12.27
CA MET A 1 -8.10 41.72 11.00
C MET A 1 -8.36 40.24 10.87
N GLY A 2 -9.54 39.67 10.99
CA GLY A 2 -10.93 40.16 11.02
C GLY A 2 -11.74 38.89 10.80
N LEU A 3 -12.51 38.47 11.80
CA LEU A 3 -13.29 37.24 11.74
C LEU A 3 -14.40 37.41 10.72
N VAL A 4 -14.32 36.70 9.59
CA VAL A 4 -15.45 36.56 8.67
C VAL A 4 -16.42 35.56 9.30
N SER A 5 -17.21 36.09 10.24
CA SER A 5 -18.46 35.50 10.69
C SER A 5 -19.47 35.66 9.56
N GLY A 6 -19.99 34.55 9.03
CA GLY A 6 -21.12 34.60 8.10
C GLY A 6 -20.98 33.86 6.78
N VAL A 7 -20.06 32.90 6.64
CA VAL A 7 -20.27 31.84 5.64
C VAL A 7 -21.22 30.84 6.28
N VAL A 8 -22.52 30.95 5.95
CA VAL A 8 -23.46 29.84 6.12
C VAL A 8 -22.82 28.66 5.39
N GLN A 9 -22.29 27.72 6.16
CA GLN A 9 -21.71 26.49 5.64
C GLN A 9 -22.88 25.74 5.00
N LEU A 10 -23.07 25.91 3.68
CA LEU A 10 -24.27 25.44 2.98
C LEU A 10 -24.51 23.93 3.20
N ARG A 11 -23.45 23.19 3.59
CA ARG A 11 -23.49 21.84 4.15
C ARG A 11 -22.35 21.69 5.18
N PRO A 12 -22.63 21.69 6.50
CA PRO A 12 -21.59 21.56 7.52
C PRO A 12 -20.79 20.26 7.39
N GLU A 13 -21.42 19.20 6.90
CA GLU A 13 -20.82 17.89 6.67
C GLU A 13 -19.75 17.92 5.56
N ASP A 14 -20.06 18.51 4.40
CA ASP A 14 -19.10 18.66 3.28
C ASP A 14 -17.85 19.42 3.72
N ALA A 15 -18.04 20.48 4.50
CA ALA A 15 -16.94 21.28 4.99
C ALA A 15 -16.08 20.56 6.04
N MET A 16 -16.69 19.72 6.89
CA MET A 16 -15.94 18.83 7.80
C MET A 16 -15.15 17.80 7.00
N PHE A 17 -15.78 17.16 6.02
CA PHE A 17 -15.12 16.18 5.16
C PHE A 17 -13.94 16.79 4.39
N ASP A 18 -14.12 17.97 3.80
CA ASP A 18 -13.03 18.68 3.14
C ASP A 18 -11.92 19.10 4.12
N ALA A 19 -12.25 19.42 5.38
CA ALA A 19 -11.26 19.67 6.41
C ALA A 19 -10.44 18.43 6.74
N MET A 20 -11.08 17.26 6.85
CA MET A 20 -10.41 15.97 7.04
C MET A 20 -9.46 15.66 5.89
N LEU A 21 -9.89 15.86 4.64
CA LEU A 21 -9.04 15.66 3.46
C LEU A 21 -7.84 16.61 3.45
N ARG A 22 -8.03 17.89 3.78
CA ARG A 22 -6.91 18.83 3.94
C ARG A 22 -5.92 18.39 5.01
N GLY A 23 -6.42 17.92 6.16
CA GLY A 23 -5.59 17.36 7.23
C GLY A 23 -4.80 16.14 6.78
N TRP A 24 -5.43 15.23 6.05
CA TRP A 24 -4.77 14.04 5.50
C TRP A 24 -3.73 14.37 4.45
N ARG A 25 -4.00 15.32 3.54
CA ARG A 25 -2.99 15.84 2.60
C ARG A 25 -1.78 16.41 3.34
N ALA A 26 -1.98 17.20 4.39
CA ALA A 26 -0.88 17.74 5.19
C ALA A 26 -0.04 16.63 5.84
N GLN A 27 -0.68 15.59 6.39
CA GLN A 27 0.00 14.42 6.95
C GLN A 27 0.80 13.65 5.89
N GLN A 28 0.23 13.45 4.70
CA GLN A 28 0.92 12.71 3.63
C GLN A 28 2.12 13.50 3.09
N ARG A 29 1.99 14.83 2.95
CA ARG A 29 3.12 15.70 2.57
C ARG A 29 4.24 15.69 3.59
N SER A 30 3.93 15.72 4.88
CA SER A 30 4.97 15.66 5.92
C SER A 30 5.74 14.33 5.93
N ARG A 31 5.14 13.26 5.41
CA ARG A 31 5.77 11.94 5.19
C ARG A 31 6.53 11.83 3.86
N GLY A 32 6.62 12.92 3.09
CA GLY A 32 7.37 12.96 1.83
C GLY A 32 6.67 12.30 0.63
N LEU A 33 5.35 12.10 0.68
CA LEU A 33 4.61 11.57 -0.46
C LEU A 33 4.53 12.62 -1.59
N LYS A 34 4.59 12.13 -2.84
CA LYS A 34 4.39 12.95 -4.03
C LYS A 34 2.95 13.42 -4.13
N ASP A 35 2.73 14.67 -4.56
CA ASP A 35 1.40 15.25 -4.72
C ASP A 35 0.48 14.40 -5.61
N GLU A 36 1.01 13.80 -6.69
CA GLU A 36 0.25 12.89 -7.57
C GLU A 36 -0.37 11.71 -6.81
N THR A 37 0.38 11.12 -5.87
CA THR A 37 -0.10 9.99 -5.06
C THR A 37 -1.15 10.47 -4.06
N ILE A 38 -0.97 11.66 -3.50
CA ILE A 38 -1.94 12.28 -2.58
C ILE A 38 -3.26 12.53 -3.33
N ASP A 39 -3.20 13.11 -4.52
CA ASP A 39 -4.37 13.42 -5.33
C ASP A 39 -5.11 12.16 -5.81
N LEU A 40 -4.38 11.08 -6.12
CA LEU A 40 -4.99 9.78 -6.40
C LEU A 40 -5.77 9.25 -5.19
N ARG A 41 -5.16 9.32 -4.00
CA ARG A 41 -5.77 8.84 -2.77
C ARG A 41 -7.01 9.65 -2.37
N GLU A 42 -6.96 10.98 -2.45
CA GLU A 42 -8.12 11.81 -2.17
C GLU A 42 -9.28 11.56 -3.14
N ARG A 43 -8.99 11.41 -4.44
CA ARG A 43 -10.01 11.04 -5.43
C ARG A 43 -10.67 9.71 -5.09
N LEU A 44 -9.91 8.76 -4.56
CA LEU A 44 -10.46 7.48 -4.14
C LEU A 44 -11.40 7.64 -2.94
N ILE A 45 -11.02 8.42 -1.93
CA ILE A 45 -11.88 8.70 -0.77
C ILE A 45 -13.17 9.40 -1.19
N ARG A 46 -13.10 10.36 -2.12
CA ARG A 46 -14.29 11.01 -2.70
C ARG A 46 -15.18 10.03 -3.45
N ARG A 47 -14.60 9.14 -4.26
CA ARG A 47 -15.35 8.08 -4.95
C ARG A 47 -16.06 7.14 -3.97
N PHE A 48 -15.42 6.82 -2.84
CA PHE A 48 -16.04 5.98 -1.82
C PHE A 48 -17.21 6.72 -1.14
N LEU A 49 -17.03 7.99 -0.79
CA LEU A 49 -18.13 8.85 -0.31
C LEU A 49 -19.29 8.91 -1.31
N GLU A 50 -19.01 9.09 -2.60
CA GLU A 50 -20.02 9.12 -3.66
C GLU A 50 -20.76 7.79 -3.80
N PHE A 51 -20.11 6.65 -3.54
CA PHE A 51 -20.74 5.33 -3.59
C PHE A 51 -21.63 5.07 -2.39
N VAL A 52 -21.12 5.35 -1.18
CA VAL A 52 -21.82 5.04 0.07
C VAL A 52 -22.92 6.06 0.37
N HIS A 53 -22.79 7.29 -0.15
CA HIS A 53 -23.64 8.44 0.15
C HIS A 53 -23.68 8.84 1.64
N GLU A 54 -22.74 8.32 2.45
CA GLU A 54 -22.60 8.64 3.86
C GLU A 54 -21.21 9.19 4.17
N TYR A 55 -21.12 10.04 5.19
CA TYR A 55 -19.87 10.66 5.62
C TYR A 55 -18.99 9.73 6.47
N PRO A 56 -17.68 10.01 6.63
CA PRO A 56 -16.75 9.10 7.30
C PRO A 56 -17.10 8.70 8.74
N TRP A 57 -17.85 9.55 9.47
CA TRP A 57 -18.33 9.25 10.82
C TRP A 57 -19.54 8.32 10.87
N GLN A 58 -20.05 7.87 9.72
CA GLN A 58 -21.13 6.89 9.58
C GLN A 58 -20.69 5.65 8.78
N TRP A 59 -19.43 5.57 8.37
CA TRP A 59 -18.95 4.43 7.61
C TRP A 59 -18.93 3.15 8.46
N THR A 60 -19.36 2.06 7.85
CA THR A 60 -19.39 0.73 8.46
C THR A 60 -18.60 -0.26 7.61
N PRO A 61 -18.08 -1.36 8.19
CA PRO A 61 -17.42 -2.42 7.42
C PRO A 61 -18.28 -2.94 6.25
N ALA A 62 -19.61 -2.97 6.43
CA ALA A 62 -20.55 -3.40 5.40
C ALA A 62 -20.49 -2.50 4.14
N HIS A 63 -20.34 -1.17 4.31
CA HIS A 63 -20.19 -0.25 3.18
C HIS A 63 -18.92 -0.56 2.36
N LEU A 64 -17.83 -0.96 3.03
CA LEU A 64 -16.59 -1.32 2.38
C LEU A 64 -16.71 -2.66 1.63
N ASP A 65 -17.37 -3.64 2.24
CA ASP A 65 -17.62 -4.95 1.62
C ASP A 65 -18.49 -4.83 0.37
N GLU A 66 -19.58 -4.05 0.45
CA GLU A 66 -20.47 -3.78 -0.67
C GLU A 66 -19.73 -3.06 -1.81
N TRP A 67 -18.96 -2.02 -1.49
CA TRP A 67 -18.14 -1.34 -2.49
C TRP A 67 -17.12 -2.28 -3.14
N SER A 68 -16.46 -3.12 -2.35
CA SER A 68 -15.49 -4.11 -2.87
C SER A 68 -16.16 -5.14 -3.78
N ALA A 69 -17.39 -5.57 -3.45
CA ALA A 69 -18.17 -6.46 -4.29
C ALA A 69 -18.50 -5.82 -5.65
N THR A 70 -18.95 -4.56 -5.68
CA THR A 70 -19.24 -3.84 -6.94
C THR A 70 -17.99 -3.61 -7.81
N LEU A 71 -16.84 -3.31 -7.19
CA LEU A 71 -15.56 -3.20 -7.91
C LEU A 71 -15.15 -4.53 -8.58
N THR A 72 -15.51 -5.66 -7.96
CA THR A 72 -15.24 -7.00 -8.52
C THR A 72 -16.23 -7.35 -9.61
N SER A 73 -17.53 -7.14 -9.38
CA SER A 73 -18.60 -7.62 -10.27
C SER A 73 -18.84 -6.70 -11.47
N GLU A 74 -18.80 -5.38 -11.29
CA GLU A 74 -19.15 -4.41 -12.35
C GLU A 74 -17.93 -3.82 -13.04
N LYS A 75 -16.87 -3.54 -12.26
CA LYS A 75 -15.64 -2.92 -12.78
C LYS A 75 -14.57 -3.95 -13.14
N HIS A 76 -14.77 -5.22 -12.79
CA HIS A 76 -13.84 -6.33 -13.03
C HIS A 76 -12.39 -5.99 -12.65
N LEU A 77 -12.21 -5.25 -11.55
CA LEU A 77 -10.87 -4.86 -11.11
C LEU A 77 -10.12 -6.08 -10.59
N ALA A 78 -8.81 -6.10 -10.82
CA ALA A 78 -7.94 -7.10 -10.24
C ALA A 78 -8.00 -7.05 -8.70
N PRO A 79 -8.01 -8.21 -8.00
CA PRO A 79 -8.08 -8.23 -6.53
C PRO A 79 -6.98 -7.40 -5.84
N SER A 80 -5.79 -7.31 -6.45
CA SER A 80 -4.69 -6.46 -5.99
C SER A 80 -5.01 -4.96 -6.00
N THR A 81 -5.78 -4.50 -6.99
CA THR A 81 -6.24 -3.11 -7.07
C THR A 81 -7.27 -2.83 -5.98
N ILE A 82 -8.19 -3.76 -5.75
CA ILE A 82 -9.22 -3.66 -4.71
C ILE A 82 -8.57 -3.58 -3.32
N ARG A 83 -7.57 -4.43 -3.03
CA ARG A 83 -6.80 -4.34 -1.77
C ARG A 83 -6.03 -3.04 -1.64
N SER A 84 -5.47 -2.51 -2.72
CA SER A 84 -4.82 -1.19 -2.70
C SER A 84 -5.81 -0.08 -2.33
N TYR A 85 -7.05 -0.18 -2.84
CA TYR A 85 -8.12 0.76 -2.52
C TYR A 85 -8.56 0.66 -1.06
N GLN A 86 -8.81 -0.56 -0.57
CA GLN A 86 -9.13 -0.82 0.83
C GLN A 86 -8.02 -0.31 1.77
N GLY A 87 -6.75 -0.56 1.44
CA GLY A 87 -5.61 -0.05 2.19
C GLY A 87 -5.56 1.48 2.23
N THR A 88 -5.98 2.15 1.16
CA THR A 88 -6.07 3.62 1.13
C THR A 88 -7.19 4.15 2.02
N ILE A 89 -8.36 3.50 2.02
CA ILE A 89 -9.46 3.85 2.92
C ILE A 89 -9.05 3.65 4.37
N ARG A 90 -8.39 2.52 4.68
CA ARG A 90 -7.83 2.26 6.02
C ARG A 90 -6.92 3.39 6.50
N LEU A 91 -5.96 3.81 5.66
CA LEU A 91 -5.05 4.90 6.03
C LEU A 91 -5.76 6.21 6.33
N PHE A 92 -6.88 6.48 5.66
CA PHE A 92 -7.69 7.65 5.92
C PHE A 92 -8.48 7.48 7.24
N THR A 93 -9.14 6.35 7.45
CA THR A 93 -9.92 6.11 8.68
C THR A 93 -9.03 6.04 9.93
N ASP A 94 -7.81 5.52 9.80
CA ASP A 94 -6.81 5.50 10.88
C ASP A 94 -6.39 6.92 11.30
N LEU A 95 -6.29 7.86 10.35
CA LEU A 95 -6.08 9.28 10.68
C LEU A 95 -7.25 9.83 11.50
N LEU A 96 -8.48 9.51 11.11
CA LEU A 96 -9.67 10.07 11.75
C LEU A 96 -9.86 9.55 13.18
N VAL A 97 -9.49 8.31 13.44
CA VAL A 97 -9.58 7.68 14.76
C VAL A 97 -8.42 8.09 15.68
N ASP A 98 -7.28 8.54 15.14
CA ASP A 98 -6.14 8.97 15.97
C ASP A 98 -6.48 10.25 16.75
N ALA A 99 -6.57 10.10 18.07
CA ALA A 99 -6.90 11.16 19.02
C ALA A 99 -6.01 12.40 18.90
N ARG A 100 -4.78 12.26 18.39
CA ARG A 100 -3.85 13.38 18.17
C ARG A 100 -4.37 14.45 17.21
N TYR A 101 -5.25 14.07 16.28
CA TYR A 101 -5.82 14.99 15.30
C TYR A 101 -7.16 15.58 15.73
N GLY A 102 -7.82 15.00 16.74
CA GLY A 102 -9.06 15.53 17.32
C GLY A 102 -10.31 15.39 16.44
N TRP A 103 -10.27 14.61 15.37
CA TRP A 103 -11.42 14.42 14.47
C TRP A 103 -12.60 13.72 15.15
N GLY A 104 -12.34 12.75 16.03
CA GLY A 104 -13.37 12.05 16.81
C GLY A 104 -14.25 13.02 17.61
N PRO A 105 -13.70 13.75 18.59
CA PRO A 105 -14.46 14.74 19.38
C PRO A 105 -15.13 15.82 18.51
N ALA A 106 -14.45 16.29 17.46
CA ALA A 106 -15.02 17.30 16.56
C ALA A 106 -16.27 16.80 15.80
N CYS A 107 -16.29 15.52 15.41
CA CYS A 107 -17.48 14.93 14.77
C CYS A 107 -18.58 14.65 15.81
N GLU A 108 -18.21 14.22 17.01
CA GLU A 108 -19.17 13.94 18.07
C GLU A 108 -19.91 15.22 18.48
N GLU A 109 -19.19 16.33 18.65
CA GLU A 109 -19.76 17.64 18.96
C GLU A 109 -20.65 18.17 17.82
N ALA A 110 -20.21 18.02 16.57
CA ALA A 110 -20.91 18.58 15.41
C ALA A 110 -22.10 17.73 14.93
N PHE A 111 -22.00 16.41 15.01
CA PHE A 111 -22.93 15.47 14.35
C PHE A 111 -23.45 14.36 15.28
N GLY A 112 -22.97 14.28 16.53
CA GLY A 112 -23.40 13.25 17.49
C GLY A 112 -22.87 11.84 17.20
N THR A 113 -21.95 11.69 16.24
CA THR A 113 -21.29 10.43 15.91
C THR A 113 -19.80 10.66 15.68
N PHE A 114 -19.00 9.60 15.68
CA PHE A 114 -17.55 9.71 15.50
C PHE A 114 -17.04 8.69 14.46
N PRO A 115 -15.95 9.02 13.74
CA PRO A 115 -15.29 8.07 12.85
C PRO A 115 -14.82 6.82 13.57
N VAL A 116 -15.07 5.66 12.96
CA VAL A 116 -14.59 4.36 13.40
C VAL A 116 -13.66 3.76 12.36
N ALA A 117 -12.75 2.88 12.80
CA ALA A 117 -11.93 2.12 11.87
C ALA A 117 -12.82 1.13 11.11
N VAL A 118 -12.93 1.34 9.79
CA VAL A 118 -13.85 0.59 8.94
C VAL A 118 -13.19 -0.69 8.39
N CYS A 119 -11.86 -0.69 8.34
CA CYS A 119 -11.04 -1.81 7.88
C CYS A 119 -10.48 -2.57 9.09
N TYR A 120 -11.11 -3.66 9.50
CA TYR A 120 -10.51 -4.60 10.46
C TYR A 120 -9.68 -5.68 9.73
N GLU A 121 -8.77 -6.32 10.46
CA GLU A 121 -7.59 -7.02 9.94
C GLU A 121 -7.82 -8.16 8.91
N TRP A 122 -9.05 -8.63 8.62
CA TRP A 122 -9.27 -9.68 7.60
C TRP A 122 -10.72 -9.90 7.09
N SER A 123 -11.66 -8.95 7.16
CA SER A 123 -12.95 -9.17 6.46
C SER A 123 -12.79 -8.64 5.03
N THR A 124 -12.41 -9.43 4.02
CA THR A 124 -13.30 -10.36 3.31
C THR A 124 -12.50 -11.32 2.37
N PHE A 125 -12.78 -12.63 2.49
CA PHE A 125 -12.32 -13.84 1.76
C PHE A 125 -11.04 -14.59 2.21
N PRO A 126 -11.13 -15.53 3.17
CA PRO A 126 -10.34 -16.76 3.14
C PRO A 126 -10.94 -17.74 2.10
N ARG A 127 -10.71 -17.52 0.82
CA ARG A 127 -10.85 -18.58 -0.19
C ARG A 127 -9.98 -18.28 -1.40
N LEU A 128 -9.01 -19.19 -1.62
CA LEU A 128 -8.05 -19.25 -2.72
C LEU A 128 -6.92 -18.23 -2.65
N GLN A 129 -6.07 -18.42 -1.65
CA GLN A 129 -4.68 -18.00 -1.73
C GLN A 129 -3.91 -19.00 -2.62
N ASP A 130 -4.30 -19.08 -3.89
CA ASP A 130 -3.43 -19.57 -4.95
C ASP A 130 -2.87 -18.33 -5.63
N TYR A 131 -1.57 -18.10 -5.41
CA TYR A 131 -0.70 -17.17 -6.13
C TYR A 131 -1.37 -15.98 -6.83
N GLU A 132 -1.22 -14.80 -6.24
CA GLU A 132 -1.90 -13.59 -6.69
C GLU A 132 -1.10 -12.70 -7.65
N GLY A 133 -0.28 -13.33 -8.49
CA GLY A 133 0.43 -12.65 -9.56
C GLY A 133 -0.06 -13.12 -10.92
N ASP A 134 0.26 -12.33 -11.94
CA ASP A 134 0.08 -12.74 -13.34
C ASP A 134 0.86 -14.07 -13.56
N PRO A 135 0.26 -15.11 -14.15
CA PRO A 135 0.97 -16.32 -14.56
C PRO A 135 2.19 -16.03 -15.44
N GLU A 136 2.15 -14.95 -16.23
CA GLU A 136 3.27 -14.50 -17.07
C GLU A 136 4.34 -13.72 -16.31
N ALA A 137 4.03 -13.19 -15.13
CA ALA A 137 4.97 -12.46 -14.25
C ALA A 137 5.28 -13.25 -12.97
N ARG A 138 5.34 -14.59 -13.07
CA ARG A 138 5.66 -15.44 -11.92
C ARG A 138 7.09 -15.20 -11.41
N PRO A 139 7.30 -15.11 -10.08
CA PRO A 139 8.63 -15.15 -9.51
C PRO A 139 9.38 -16.41 -9.97
N PHE A 140 10.66 -16.26 -10.31
CA PHE A 140 11.51 -17.41 -10.64
C PHE A 140 11.51 -18.43 -9.51
N THR A 141 11.47 -19.71 -9.85
CA THR A 141 11.81 -20.77 -8.89
C THR A 141 13.27 -20.65 -8.49
N ARG A 142 13.66 -21.25 -7.36
CA ARG A 142 15.07 -21.28 -6.94
C ARG A 142 15.99 -21.87 -8.02
N GLU A 143 15.52 -22.91 -8.72
CA GLU A 143 16.25 -23.56 -9.80
C GLU A 143 16.36 -22.68 -11.07
N GLU A 144 15.33 -21.89 -11.38
CA GLU A 144 15.37 -20.92 -12.48
C GLU A 144 16.31 -19.76 -12.18
N LEU A 145 16.30 -19.26 -10.95
CA LEU A 145 17.20 -18.20 -10.51
C LEU A 145 18.67 -18.68 -10.55
N GLN A 146 18.93 -19.91 -10.09
CA GLN A 146 20.27 -20.50 -10.17
C GLN A 146 20.76 -20.60 -11.62
N ARG A 147 19.94 -21.14 -12.53
CA ARG A 147 20.28 -21.23 -13.95
C ARG A 147 20.51 -19.87 -14.61
N PHE A 148 19.75 -18.86 -14.21
CA PHE A 148 19.95 -17.48 -14.70
C PHE A 148 21.29 -16.90 -14.24
N LEU A 149 21.64 -17.08 -12.98
CA LEU A 149 22.91 -16.61 -12.42
C LEU A 149 24.10 -17.35 -13.04
N ASP A 150 24.01 -18.68 -13.18
CA ASP A 150 25.04 -19.50 -13.83
C ASP A 150 25.27 -19.05 -15.28
N TYR A 151 24.19 -18.76 -16.01
CA TYR A 151 24.29 -18.21 -17.37
C TYR A 151 24.97 -16.84 -17.39
N ALA A 152 24.66 -15.96 -16.44
CA ALA A 152 25.29 -14.65 -16.35
C ALA A 152 26.80 -14.75 -16.09
N ASP A 153 27.20 -15.65 -15.18
CA ASP A 153 28.62 -15.94 -14.89
C ASP A 153 29.35 -16.49 -16.13
N ASP A 154 28.70 -17.38 -16.89
CA ASP A 154 29.21 -17.88 -18.16
C ASP A 154 29.41 -16.77 -19.20
N GLN A 155 28.48 -15.80 -19.29
CA GLN A 155 28.63 -14.65 -20.19
C GLN A 155 29.79 -13.74 -19.78
N VAL A 156 30.02 -13.57 -18.47
CA VAL A 156 31.18 -12.85 -17.95
C VAL A 156 32.47 -13.58 -18.33
N ALA A 157 32.53 -14.90 -18.13
CA ALA A 157 33.70 -15.70 -18.49
C ALA A 157 34.00 -15.65 -20.01
N ARG A 158 32.97 -15.68 -20.87
CA ARG A 158 33.09 -15.51 -22.33
C ARG A 158 33.59 -14.11 -22.70
N SER A 159 33.06 -13.08 -22.05
CA SER A 159 33.46 -11.69 -22.28
C SER A 159 34.92 -11.44 -21.91
N VAL A 160 35.38 -11.99 -20.79
CA VAL A 160 36.80 -11.94 -20.35
C VAL A 160 37.71 -12.66 -21.34
N LYS A 161 37.33 -13.85 -21.84
CA LYS A 161 38.09 -14.59 -22.85
C LYS A 161 38.20 -13.85 -24.20
N SER A 162 37.21 -13.02 -24.54
CA SER A 162 37.17 -12.26 -25.81
C SER A 162 38.09 -11.02 -25.89
N LYS A 163 38.82 -10.68 -24.80
CA LYS A 163 39.80 -9.55 -24.71
C LYS A 163 39.35 -8.19 -25.27
N ARG A 164 38.05 -7.88 -25.31
CA ARG A 164 37.58 -6.51 -25.57
C ARG A 164 37.71 -5.68 -24.28
N LYS A 165 38.50 -4.60 -24.34
CA LYS A 165 38.91 -3.70 -23.24
C LYS A 165 37.79 -3.02 -22.42
N GLY A 166 36.50 -3.36 -22.63
CA GLY A 166 35.37 -2.81 -21.89
C GLY A 166 34.74 -3.74 -20.84
N ALA A 167 35.22 -4.98 -20.68
CA ALA A 167 34.55 -5.98 -19.83
C ALA A 167 34.64 -5.70 -18.32
N LEU A 168 35.67 -4.98 -17.86
CA LEU A 168 35.88 -4.69 -16.42
C LEU A 168 34.85 -3.72 -15.82
N ALA A 169 34.26 -2.84 -16.65
CA ALA A 169 33.22 -1.90 -16.20
C ALA A 169 31.85 -2.57 -16.01
N ALA A 170 31.56 -3.63 -16.78
CA ALA A 170 30.29 -4.36 -16.68
C ALA A 170 30.23 -5.29 -15.44
N VAL A 171 31.37 -5.83 -15.01
CA VAL A 171 31.45 -6.72 -13.84
C VAL A 171 31.18 -6.00 -12.52
N HIS A 172 31.51 -4.71 -12.42
CA HIS A 172 31.22 -3.92 -11.21
C HIS A 172 29.75 -3.51 -11.09
N ALA A 173 29.02 -3.41 -12.21
CA ALA A 173 27.60 -3.05 -12.21
C ALA A 173 26.67 -4.23 -11.87
N ALA A 174 27.13 -5.47 -12.03
CA ALA A 174 26.33 -6.68 -11.82
C ALA A 174 26.43 -7.26 -10.39
N ARG A 175 27.28 -6.70 -9.51
CA ARG A 175 27.36 -7.14 -8.11
C ARG A 175 26.54 -6.18 -7.24
N PRO A 176 25.28 -6.49 -6.89
CA PRO A 176 24.62 -5.74 -5.83
C PRO A 176 25.42 -5.97 -4.54
N THR A 177 26.18 -4.96 -4.12
CA THR A 177 26.73 -4.93 -2.77
C THR A 177 25.55 -4.79 -1.81
N CYS A 178 25.11 -5.92 -1.28
CA CYS A 178 24.17 -5.96 -0.16
C CYS A 178 24.93 -5.47 1.09
N SER A 179 24.85 -4.17 1.38
CA SER A 179 25.34 -3.57 2.61
C SER A 179 24.25 -3.63 3.68
N ALA A 180 24.05 -4.80 4.29
CA ALA A 180 23.42 -4.95 5.61
C ALA A 180 23.76 -6.34 6.20
N PRO A 181 24.02 -6.45 7.52
CA PRO A 181 24.60 -7.63 8.13
C PRO A 181 23.54 -8.72 8.36
N CYS A 182 23.46 -9.71 7.47
CA CYS A 182 22.70 -10.94 7.73
C CYS A 182 23.57 -11.91 8.54
N SER A 183 23.38 -11.92 9.85
CA SER A 183 23.88 -12.94 10.77
C SER A 183 23.20 -14.28 10.48
N TRP A 184 23.87 -15.16 9.73
CA TRP A 184 23.55 -16.59 9.72
C TRP A 184 24.81 -17.35 10.08
N ARG A 185 25.04 -17.42 11.39
CA ARG A 185 26.04 -18.29 12.03
C ARG A 185 25.52 -19.72 11.96
N THR A 186 26.12 -20.51 11.08
CA THR A 186 26.43 -21.95 11.19
C THR A 186 25.50 -22.82 12.03
N SER A 187 24.65 -23.62 11.38
CA SER A 187 24.26 -24.94 11.89
C SER A 187 24.83 -26.02 10.95
N THR A 188 25.96 -26.55 11.38
CA THR A 188 26.67 -27.71 10.84
C THR A 188 25.78 -28.94 10.86
N TRP A 189 25.51 -29.51 9.68
CA TRP A 189 25.19 -30.93 9.55
C TRP A 189 26.50 -31.71 9.53
N ALA A 190 26.78 -32.45 10.60
CA ALA A 190 27.79 -33.49 10.63
C ALA A 190 27.14 -34.74 11.22
N THR A 191 26.52 -35.53 10.33
CA THR A 191 26.19 -36.93 10.58
C THR A 191 27.46 -37.76 10.36
N GLY A 192 27.90 -38.52 11.36
CA GLY A 192 28.95 -39.53 11.17
C GLY A 192 29.54 -40.15 12.44
N ALA A 193 29.17 -41.42 12.68
CA ALA A 193 29.92 -42.52 13.34
C ALA A 193 30.24 -42.36 14.85
N SER A 194 29.71 -43.17 15.78
CA SER A 194 29.93 -44.63 16.05
C SER A 194 30.33 -44.76 17.55
N PRO A 195 30.34 -45.92 18.21
CA PRO A 195 30.36 -47.31 17.71
C PRO A 195 29.13 -48.16 18.03
#